data_AF-A0A931UQU7-F1
#
_entry.id   AF-A0A931UQU7-F1
#
_cell.length_a   1.000
_cell.length_b   1.000
_cell.length_c   1.000
_cell.angle_alpha   90.00
_cell.angle_beta   90.00
_cell.angle_gamma   90.00
#
_symmetry.space_group_name_H-M   'P 1'
#
loop_
_entity.id
_entity.type
_entity.pdbx_description
1 polymer ?
#
loop_
_entity_poly.entity_id
_entity_poly.type
_entity_poly.pdbx_seq_one_letter_code
_entity_poly.pdbx_strand_id
1 'polypeptide(L)'
;MTGARDTVFKQFAGGNLHRLLEEAATELAYYLEELGHMAVVLPSLLLDFKQHHPEDNCPAGQGSRFMRLAAVEAGLGTLGLNLMLLTPEFGPRVFLSAVMTDLALSPDEPLTEELCLGLEQCGRCAAICPEDAIPRRAPVGAPLASYRGLDGEACARSSQPYGVGTYVEHIRALLKARSPQEVEEKVRSPMTARIWQNMAVLRQGAFTGCMACLQVCPVGGDYEVISRSPHRRRDLPDGVTRRVADGVVEVIHVGPAPENRGGPLAE
;
A
#
# COMPACT_ATOMS: atom_id res chain seq x y z
N MET A 1 -20.74 -1.54 6.91
CA MET A 1 -19.86 -2.51 7.58
C MET A 1 -18.57 -1.83 7.97
N THR A 2 -18.19 -1.97 9.24
CA THR A 2 -16.96 -1.50 9.90
C THR A 2 -15.65 -2.06 9.32
N GLY A 3 -15.72 -3.02 8.39
CA GLY A 3 -14.56 -3.69 7.77
C GLY A 3 -13.63 -2.78 6.94
N ALA A 4 -14.10 -1.62 6.48
CA ALA A 4 -13.23 -0.66 5.79
C ALA A 4 -12.27 0.08 6.74
N ARG A 5 -12.53 0.08 8.06
CA ARG A 5 -11.61 0.64 9.06
C ARG A 5 -10.82 -0.45 9.76
N ASP A 6 -11.41 -1.62 9.96
CA ASP A 6 -10.80 -2.77 10.63
C ASP A 6 -9.51 -3.24 9.94
N THR A 7 -8.37 -3.10 10.64
CA THR A 7 -7.04 -3.48 10.14
C THR A 7 -6.91 -4.98 9.92
N VAL A 8 -7.55 -5.80 10.74
CA VAL A 8 -7.50 -7.26 10.62
C VAL A 8 -8.22 -7.69 9.35
N PHE A 9 -9.43 -7.17 9.11
CA PHE A 9 -10.17 -7.46 7.89
C PHE A 9 -9.42 -7.03 6.63
N LYS A 10 -8.78 -5.86 6.65
CA LYS A 10 -7.92 -5.37 5.57
C LYS A 10 -6.77 -6.31 5.26
N GLN A 11 -6.09 -6.81 6.29
CA GLN A 11 -5.01 -7.78 6.15
C GLN A 11 -5.52 -9.11 5.55
N PHE A 12 -6.65 -9.61 6.03
CA PHE A 12 -7.30 -10.81 5.48
C PHE A 12 -7.69 -10.65 4.01
N ALA A 13 -8.33 -9.54 3.66
CA ALA A 13 -8.72 -9.25 2.28
C ALA A 13 -7.48 -9.14 1.38
N GLY A 14 -6.43 -8.43 1.82
CA GLY A 14 -5.18 -8.31 1.09
C GLY A 14 -4.50 -9.66 0.84
N GLY A 15 -4.38 -10.50 1.87
CA GLY A 15 -3.80 -11.85 1.72
C GLY A 15 -4.59 -12.73 0.75
N ASN A 16 -5.92 -12.66 0.76
CA ASN A 16 -6.75 -13.39 -0.20
C ASN A 16 -6.57 -12.89 -1.64
N LEU A 17 -6.41 -11.57 -1.83
CA LEU A 17 -6.14 -10.99 -3.15
C LEU A 17 -4.79 -11.44 -3.70
N HIS A 18 -3.74 -11.45 -2.87
CA HIS A 18 -2.44 -11.97 -3.29
C HIS A 18 -2.47 -13.43 -3.68
N ARG A 19 -3.18 -14.28 -2.92
CA ARG A 19 -3.37 -15.68 -3.29
C ARG A 19 -4.02 -15.82 -4.67
N LEU A 20 -5.13 -15.12 -4.91
CA LEU A 20 -5.81 -15.16 -6.21
C LEU A 20 -4.91 -14.68 -7.35
N LEU A 21 -4.12 -13.65 -7.08
CA LEU A 21 -3.20 -13.06 -8.04
C LEU A 21 -2.02 -14.00 -8.37
N GLU A 22 -1.46 -14.68 -7.38
CA GLU A 22 -0.41 -15.68 -7.60
C GLU A 22 -0.93 -16.94 -8.28
N GLU A 23 -2.15 -17.37 -7.97
CA GLU A 23 -2.83 -18.45 -8.71
C GLU A 23 -2.97 -18.07 -10.19
N ALA A 24 -3.52 -16.89 -10.49
CA ALA A 24 -3.65 -16.40 -11.86
C ALA A 24 -2.29 -16.27 -12.59
N ALA A 25 -1.25 -15.78 -11.90
CA ALA A 25 0.09 -15.66 -12.48
C ALA A 25 0.72 -17.03 -12.75
N THR A 26 0.47 -18.02 -11.89
CA THR A 26 0.94 -19.40 -12.06
C THR A 26 0.22 -20.09 -13.21
N GLU A 27 -1.10 -19.93 -13.30
CA GLU A 27 -1.89 -20.45 -14.43
C GLU A 27 -1.42 -19.86 -15.76
N LEU A 28 -1.14 -18.55 -15.80
CA LEU A 28 -0.57 -17.89 -16.97
C LEU A 28 0.82 -18.44 -17.32
N ALA A 29 1.67 -18.66 -16.33
CA ALA A 29 3.00 -19.22 -16.57
C ALA A 29 2.94 -20.63 -17.17
N TYR A 30 2.08 -21.51 -16.64
CA TYR A 30 1.88 -22.84 -17.20
C TYR A 30 1.31 -22.80 -18.61
N TYR A 31 0.36 -21.89 -18.88
CA TYR A 31 -0.16 -21.70 -20.23
C TYR A 31 0.96 -21.29 -21.22
N LEU A 32 1.86 -20.39 -20.82
CA LEU A 32 2.99 -19.99 -21.65
C LEU A 32 3.99 -21.15 -21.88
N GLU A 33 4.24 -21.96 -20.84
CA GLU A 33 5.08 -23.16 -20.94
C GLU A 33 4.48 -24.22 -21.87
N GLU A 34 3.16 -24.42 -21.84
CA GLU A 34 2.44 -25.31 -22.78
C GLU A 34 2.58 -24.85 -24.24
N LEU A 35 2.72 -23.55 -24.48
CA LEU A 35 3.03 -22.99 -25.79
C LEU A 35 4.51 -23.12 -26.20
N GLY A 36 5.37 -23.67 -25.33
CA GLY A 36 6.79 -23.89 -25.58
C GLY A 36 7.69 -22.70 -25.21
N HIS A 37 7.20 -21.75 -24.40
CA HIS A 37 7.93 -20.57 -23.96
C HIS A 37 8.39 -20.69 -22.50
N MET A 38 9.53 -20.10 -22.17
CA MET A 38 9.93 -19.99 -20.77
C MET A 38 9.03 -18.98 -20.06
N ALA A 39 8.59 -19.29 -18.85
CA ALA A 39 7.82 -18.37 -18.01
C ALA A 39 8.34 -18.37 -16.57
N VAL A 40 8.46 -17.20 -15.97
CA VAL A 40 8.86 -17.02 -14.57
C VAL A 40 7.89 -16.08 -13.89
N VAL A 41 7.17 -16.59 -12.90
CA VAL A 41 6.31 -15.77 -12.04
C VAL A 41 7.18 -14.90 -11.15
N LEU A 42 6.96 -13.58 -11.20
CA LEU A 42 7.51 -12.66 -10.23
C LEU A 42 6.56 -12.60 -9.02
N PRO A 43 7.00 -13.06 -7.84
CA PRO A 43 6.13 -13.08 -6.67
C PRO A 43 5.70 -11.66 -6.32
N SER A 44 4.43 -11.54 -5.95
CA SER A 44 3.80 -10.26 -5.62
C SER A 44 4.42 -9.61 -4.37
N LEU A 45 5.04 -10.43 -3.52
CA LEU A 45 5.82 -10.05 -2.35
C LEU A 45 7.11 -10.88 -2.30
N LEU A 46 8.27 -10.22 -2.41
CA LEU A 46 9.57 -10.86 -2.22
C LEU A 46 10.20 -10.33 -0.93
N LEU A 47 10.52 -11.23 0.00
CA LEU A 47 11.17 -10.87 1.25
C LEU A 47 12.63 -11.32 1.23
N ASP A 48 13.54 -10.36 1.19
CA ASP A 48 14.96 -10.61 1.40
C ASP A 48 15.39 -10.02 2.76
N PHE A 49 15.55 -10.89 3.75
CA PHE A 49 16.01 -10.52 5.09
C PHE A 49 17.48 -10.06 5.12
N LYS A 50 18.22 -10.23 4.01
CA LYS A 50 19.59 -9.69 3.85
C LYS A 50 19.61 -8.31 3.22
N GLN A 51 18.52 -7.87 2.57
CA GLN A 51 18.42 -6.49 2.10
C GLN A 51 18.38 -5.54 3.30
N HIS A 52 19.04 -4.39 3.15
CA HIS A 52 19.19 -3.43 4.24
C HIS A 52 17.93 -2.61 4.53
N HIS A 53 16.94 -2.64 3.64
CA HIS A 53 15.83 -1.69 3.62
C HIS A 53 14.47 -2.39 3.48
N PRO A 54 13.87 -2.90 4.59
CA PRO A 54 12.51 -3.47 4.61
C PRO A 54 11.43 -2.55 3.99
N GLU A 55 11.71 -1.25 3.92
CA GLU A 55 10.92 -0.21 3.27
C GLU A 55 10.83 -0.31 1.75
N ASP A 56 11.72 -1.06 1.09
CA ASP A 56 11.62 -1.35 -0.36
C ASP A 56 10.36 -2.16 -0.68
N ASN A 57 9.80 -2.82 0.34
CA ASN A 57 8.52 -3.51 0.27
C ASN A 57 7.33 -2.60 0.59
N CYS A 58 7.50 -1.31 0.92
CA CYS A 58 6.39 -0.39 1.16
C CYS A 58 5.77 0.18 -0.14
N PRO A 59 4.44 0.33 -0.18
CA PRO A 59 3.46 -0.32 0.70
C PRO A 59 3.37 -1.82 0.41
N ALA A 60 3.38 -2.61 1.49
CA ALA A 60 3.47 -4.06 1.42
C ALA A 60 2.19 -4.66 0.87
N GLY A 61 2.26 -5.08 -0.40
CA GLY A 61 1.26 -5.88 -1.05
C GLY A 61 0.71 -5.30 -2.37
N GLN A 62 0.90 -4.01 -2.63
CA GLN A 62 0.40 -3.39 -3.86
C GLN A 62 1.46 -3.39 -4.98
N GLY A 63 2.17 -4.52 -5.11
CA GLY A 63 3.37 -4.69 -5.93
C GLY A 63 4.61 -4.00 -5.35
N SER A 64 5.81 -4.50 -5.65
CA SER A 64 7.05 -3.80 -5.31
C SER A 64 7.20 -2.49 -6.10
N ARG A 65 8.12 -1.61 -5.70
CA ARG A 65 8.42 -0.39 -6.47
C ARG A 65 8.77 -0.72 -7.92
N PHE A 66 9.56 -1.78 -8.14
CA PHE A 66 9.88 -2.30 -9.47
C PHE A 66 8.61 -2.63 -10.27
N MET A 67 7.67 -3.34 -9.65
CA MET A 67 6.45 -3.77 -10.32
C MET A 67 5.52 -2.62 -10.70
N ARG A 68 5.46 -1.56 -9.88
CA ARG A 68 4.72 -0.35 -10.21
C ARG A 68 5.33 0.39 -11.39
N LEU A 69 6.66 0.44 -11.48
CA LEU A 69 7.35 1.02 -12.63
C LEU A 69 7.10 0.20 -13.89
N ALA A 70 7.21 -1.13 -13.80
CA ALA A 70 6.88 -2.02 -14.93
C ALA A 70 5.43 -1.83 -15.41
N ALA A 71 4.48 -1.63 -14.49
CA ALA A 71 3.08 -1.35 -14.84
C ALA A 71 2.88 0.02 -15.52
N VAL A 72 3.70 1.03 -15.18
CA VAL A 72 3.69 2.32 -15.90
C VAL A 72 4.21 2.14 -17.33
N GLU A 73 5.32 1.43 -17.49
CA GLU A 73 5.88 1.13 -18.82
C GLU A 73 4.93 0.29 -19.68
N ALA A 74 4.18 -0.62 -19.06
CA ALA A 74 3.13 -1.41 -19.71
C ALA A 74 1.81 -0.65 -19.95
N GLY A 75 1.79 0.68 -19.78
CA GLY A 75 0.60 1.50 -20.08
C GLY A 75 -0.58 1.31 -19.12
N LEU A 76 -0.41 0.63 -17.98
CA LEU A 76 -1.51 0.34 -17.04
C LEU A 76 -1.91 1.56 -16.19
N GLY A 77 -1.01 2.52 -16.00
CA GLY A 77 -1.25 3.66 -15.13
C GLY A 77 -0.11 4.67 -15.05
N THR A 78 -0.27 5.67 -14.19
CA THR A 78 0.79 6.61 -13.81
C THR A 78 1.06 6.59 -12.30
N LEU A 79 2.18 7.15 -11.85
CA LEU A 79 2.50 7.19 -10.42
C LEU A 79 1.77 8.34 -9.71
N GLY A 80 1.08 8.04 -8.62
CA GLY A 80 0.52 9.05 -7.73
C GLY A 80 1.56 9.84 -6.94
N LEU A 81 1.10 10.86 -6.23
CA LEU A 81 1.88 11.66 -5.27
C LEU A 81 2.66 10.79 -4.27
N ASN A 82 2.07 9.65 -3.88
CA ASN A 82 2.59 8.68 -2.93
C ASN A 82 3.29 7.48 -3.59
N LEU A 83 3.70 7.60 -4.86
CA LEU A 83 4.34 6.53 -5.65
C LEU A 83 3.51 5.26 -5.86
N MET A 84 2.21 5.32 -5.60
CA MET A 84 1.29 4.25 -5.96
C MET A 84 0.95 4.30 -7.43
N LEU A 85 0.80 3.14 -8.08
CA LEU A 85 0.22 3.08 -9.41
C LEU A 85 -1.23 3.60 -9.34
N LEU A 86 -1.60 4.48 -10.26
CA LEU A 86 -2.97 4.92 -10.48
C LEU A 86 -3.41 4.41 -11.84
N THR A 87 -4.48 3.62 -11.87
CA THR A 87 -5.11 3.14 -13.11
C THR A 87 -6.36 3.98 -13.43
N PRO A 88 -6.75 4.14 -14.71
CA PRO A 88 -7.98 4.86 -15.07
C PRO A 88 -9.24 4.26 -14.45
N GLU A 89 -9.33 2.94 -14.35
CA GLU A 89 -10.52 2.21 -13.90
C GLU A 89 -10.61 2.11 -12.37
N PHE A 90 -9.48 1.86 -11.70
CA PHE A 90 -9.46 1.49 -10.28
C PHE A 90 -8.61 2.43 -9.41
N GLY A 91 -7.95 3.41 -10.01
CA GLY A 91 -7.00 4.27 -9.30
C GLY A 91 -5.91 3.42 -8.62
N PRO A 92 -5.60 3.67 -7.34
CA PRO A 92 -4.59 2.90 -6.61
C PRO A 92 -5.12 1.59 -6.00
N ARG A 93 -6.38 1.21 -6.23
CA ARG A 93 -7.03 0.06 -5.59
C ARG A 93 -6.76 -1.25 -6.35
N VAL A 94 -5.51 -1.44 -6.77
CA VAL A 94 -5.05 -2.60 -7.52
C VAL A 94 -3.87 -3.27 -6.82
N PHE A 95 -3.78 -4.59 -7.00
CA PHE A 95 -2.65 -5.42 -6.61
C PHE A 95 -1.97 -5.89 -7.90
N LEU A 96 -0.64 -5.93 -7.90
CA LEU A 96 0.15 -6.21 -9.09
C LEU A 96 0.93 -7.51 -8.92
N SER A 97 1.04 -8.27 -10.00
CA SER A 97 1.97 -9.38 -10.20
C SER A 97 2.41 -9.34 -11.67
N ALA A 98 3.48 -10.06 -12.00
CA ALA A 98 4.01 -10.12 -13.35
C ALA A 98 4.55 -11.52 -13.64
N VAL A 99 4.51 -11.89 -14.91
CA VAL A 99 5.17 -13.09 -15.45
C VAL A 99 6.17 -12.63 -16.49
N MET A 100 7.43 -12.99 -16.31
CA MET A 100 8.46 -12.78 -17.33
C MET A 100 8.46 -13.96 -18.28
N THR A 101 8.62 -13.70 -19.57
CA THR A 101 8.63 -14.75 -20.60
C THR A 101 9.56 -14.39 -21.75
N ASP A 102 10.04 -15.41 -22.48
CA ASP A 102 10.77 -15.25 -23.73
C ASP A 102 9.85 -15.18 -24.97
N LEU A 103 8.53 -15.33 -24.77
CA LEU A 103 7.54 -15.09 -25.81
C LEU A 103 7.70 -13.66 -26.35
N ALA A 104 7.90 -13.54 -27.66
CA ALA A 104 8.01 -12.25 -28.32
C ALA A 104 6.63 -11.56 -28.35
N LEU A 105 6.48 -10.51 -27.54
CA LEU A 105 5.28 -9.68 -27.46
C LEU A 105 5.59 -8.28 -27.97
N SER A 106 4.61 -7.65 -28.63
CA SER A 106 4.66 -6.22 -28.88
C SER A 106 4.46 -5.48 -27.55
N PRO A 107 5.36 -4.55 -27.16
CA PRO A 107 5.19 -3.78 -25.93
C PRO A 107 4.02 -2.80 -26.08
N ASP A 108 3.33 -2.58 -24.96
CA ASP A 108 2.41 -1.44 -24.81
C ASP A 108 3.20 -0.14 -24.62
N GLU A 109 2.54 0.99 -24.79
CA GLU A 109 3.12 2.32 -24.59
C GLU A 109 2.66 2.93 -23.25
N PRO A 110 3.54 3.66 -22.55
CA PRO A 110 3.16 4.37 -21.34
C PRO A 110 2.04 5.39 -21.58
N LEU A 111 1.19 5.59 -20.57
CA LEU A 111 0.20 6.68 -20.59
C LEU A 111 0.90 8.04 -20.65
N THR A 112 0.45 8.88 -21.59
CA THR A 112 0.97 10.25 -21.74
C THR A 112 0.37 11.23 -20.73
N GLU A 113 -0.83 10.94 -20.23
CA GLU A 113 -1.57 11.82 -19.32
C GLU A 113 -1.32 11.42 -17.86
N GLU A 114 -0.94 12.40 -17.03
CA GLU A 114 -0.78 12.22 -15.60
C GLU A 114 -2.14 12.13 -14.90
N LEU A 115 -2.44 10.98 -14.28
CA LEU A 115 -3.73 10.75 -13.60
C LEU A 115 -3.80 11.44 -12.23
N CYS A 116 -2.66 11.72 -11.61
CA CYS A 116 -2.64 12.31 -10.28
C CYS A 116 -2.81 13.83 -10.33
N LEU A 117 -3.83 14.31 -9.61
CA LEU A 117 -4.17 15.74 -9.50
C LEU A 117 -3.20 16.59 -8.65
N GLY A 118 -2.15 15.98 -8.07
CA GLY A 118 -1.12 16.67 -7.28
C GLY A 118 -1.64 17.34 -5.99
N LEU A 119 -0.77 18.17 -5.39
CA LEU A 119 -1.07 18.88 -4.14
C LEU A 119 -1.97 20.11 -4.36
N GLU A 120 -1.85 20.76 -5.52
CA GLU A 120 -2.63 21.97 -5.86
C GLU A 120 -4.13 21.68 -6.00
N GLN A 121 -4.49 20.54 -6.58
CA GLN A 121 -5.90 20.21 -6.85
C GLN A 121 -6.44 19.10 -5.93
N CYS A 122 -5.60 18.23 -5.35
CA CYS A 122 -6.03 17.10 -4.51
C CYS A 122 -5.32 16.99 -3.15
N GLY A 123 -4.17 16.34 -3.05
CA GLY A 123 -3.46 16.15 -1.77
C GLY A 123 -4.17 15.31 -0.69
N ARG A 124 -5.26 14.61 -1.01
CA ARG A 124 -6.01 13.79 -0.02
C ARG A 124 -5.16 12.71 0.65
N CYS A 125 -4.30 12.03 -0.12
CA CYS A 125 -3.41 11.00 0.40
C CYS A 125 -2.37 11.56 1.38
N ALA A 126 -1.85 12.76 1.13
CA ALA A 126 -0.87 13.41 1.98
C ALA A 126 -1.45 13.76 3.36
N ALA A 127 -2.66 14.33 3.39
CA ALA A 127 -3.24 14.76 4.67
C ALA A 127 -3.90 13.63 5.48
N ILE A 128 -4.28 12.49 4.88
CA ILE A 128 -4.76 11.31 5.62
C ILE A 128 -3.62 10.41 6.12
N CYS A 129 -2.38 10.65 5.67
CA CYS A 129 -1.25 9.79 6.02
C CYS A 129 -0.99 9.88 7.54
N PRO A 130 -1.09 8.77 8.29
CA PRO A 130 -0.87 8.79 9.74
C PRO A 130 0.60 9.00 10.13
N GLU A 131 1.52 8.76 9.18
CA GLU A 131 2.97 8.75 9.41
C GLU A 131 3.67 9.95 8.78
N ASP A 132 2.92 10.86 8.14
CA ASP A 132 3.46 11.96 7.34
C ASP A 132 4.49 11.52 6.27
N ALA A 133 4.35 10.28 5.79
CA ALA A 133 5.25 9.64 4.84
C ALA A 133 5.12 10.19 3.41
N ILE A 134 4.10 11.01 3.13
CA ILE A 134 3.80 11.53 1.79
C ILE A 134 4.05 13.04 1.78
N PRO A 135 4.72 13.60 0.76
CA PRO A 135 4.96 15.03 0.62
C PRO A 135 3.68 15.85 0.79
N ARG A 136 3.70 16.81 1.75
CA ARG A 136 2.60 17.75 2.01
C ARG A 136 2.81 19.12 1.40
N ARG A 137 4.02 19.40 0.90
CA ARG A 137 4.43 20.71 0.40
C ARG A 137 5.06 20.58 -0.98
N ALA A 138 4.75 21.50 -1.87
CA ALA A 138 5.40 21.63 -3.17
C ALA A 138 5.41 23.08 -3.64
N PRO A 139 6.38 23.51 -4.46
CA PRO A 139 6.30 24.78 -5.15
C PRO A 139 5.07 24.82 -6.06
N VAL A 140 4.39 25.97 -6.12
CA VAL A 140 3.25 26.19 -7.02
C VAL A 140 3.71 26.06 -8.47
N GLY A 141 2.98 25.31 -9.29
CA GLY A 141 3.30 25.06 -10.70
C GLY A 141 4.44 24.06 -10.92
N ALA A 142 4.98 23.44 -9.86
CA ALA A 142 5.99 22.39 -10.01
C ALA A 142 5.37 21.14 -10.64
N PRO A 143 6.08 20.44 -11.54
CA PRO A 143 5.60 19.17 -12.08
C PRO A 143 5.54 18.11 -10.97
N LEU A 144 4.49 17.28 -10.97
CA LEU A 144 4.31 16.24 -9.94
C LEU A 144 5.54 15.32 -9.79
N ALA A 145 6.27 15.07 -10.88
CA ALA A 145 7.50 14.28 -10.86
C ALA A 145 8.59 14.85 -9.93
N SER A 146 8.63 16.16 -9.70
CA SER A 146 9.67 16.78 -8.88
C SER A 146 9.42 16.67 -7.38
N TYR A 147 8.20 16.32 -6.96
CA TYR A 147 7.84 16.30 -5.54
C TYR A 147 7.01 15.09 -5.10
N ARG A 148 6.63 14.17 -6.01
CA ARG A 148 6.06 12.88 -5.59
C ARG A 148 7.10 12.08 -4.83
N GLY A 149 6.66 11.40 -3.78
CA GLY A 149 7.56 10.69 -2.89
C GLY A 149 6.81 9.89 -1.85
N LEU A 150 7.52 8.92 -1.28
CA LEU A 150 7.05 8.13 -0.16
C LEU A 150 8.24 7.80 0.73
N ASP A 151 8.21 8.26 1.97
CA ASP A 151 9.09 7.77 3.02
C ASP A 151 8.64 6.35 3.38
N GLY A 152 9.35 5.37 2.84
CA GLY A 152 9.02 3.97 3.02
C GLY A 152 9.19 3.48 4.45
N GLU A 153 10.14 4.03 5.21
CA GLU A 153 10.37 3.68 6.62
C GLU A 153 9.21 4.19 7.48
N ALA A 154 8.83 5.45 7.28
CA ALA A 154 7.67 6.03 7.95
C ALA A 154 6.39 5.28 7.59
N CYS A 155 6.16 5.04 6.30
CA CYS A 155 5.06 4.23 5.79
C CYS A 155 5.01 2.84 6.44
N ALA A 156 6.14 2.15 6.60
CA ALA A 156 6.19 0.78 7.10
C ALA A 156 5.61 0.65 8.52
N ARG A 157 5.76 1.66 9.38
CA ARG A 157 5.22 1.65 10.76
C ARG A 157 3.70 1.43 10.81
N SER A 158 2.98 2.03 9.88
CA SER A 158 1.52 1.88 9.77
C SER A 158 1.09 0.84 8.74
N SER A 159 1.84 0.71 7.64
CA SER A 159 1.49 -0.21 6.54
C SER A 159 1.91 -1.65 6.79
N GLN A 160 2.85 -1.89 7.70
CA GLN A 160 3.39 -3.21 8.06
C GLN A 160 3.46 -3.40 9.58
N PRO A 161 2.35 -3.26 10.33
CA PRO A 161 2.36 -3.29 11.80
C PRO A 161 2.89 -4.62 12.37
N TYR A 162 2.72 -5.71 11.63
CA TYR A 162 3.23 -7.05 11.95
C TYR A 162 4.25 -7.54 10.91
N GLY A 163 4.94 -6.58 10.30
CA GLY A 163 5.96 -6.76 9.26
C GLY A 163 7.19 -7.53 9.70
N VAL A 164 8.10 -7.73 8.74
CA VAL A 164 9.44 -8.29 8.99
C VAL A 164 10.16 -7.53 10.11
N GLY A 165 10.09 -6.20 10.12
CA GLY A 165 10.71 -5.38 11.17
C GLY A 165 10.16 -5.70 12.56
N THR A 166 8.83 -5.72 12.72
CA THR A 166 8.17 -6.08 13.98
C THR A 166 8.50 -7.51 14.40
N TYR A 167 8.54 -8.45 13.46
CA TYR A 167 8.92 -9.83 13.72
C TYR A 167 10.35 -9.94 14.24
N VAL A 168 11.32 -9.30 13.58
CA VAL A 168 12.72 -9.32 13.99
C VAL A 168 12.90 -8.70 15.38
N GLU A 169 12.25 -7.57 15.67
CA GLU A 169 12.29 -6.96 17.00
C GLU A 169 11.63 -7.84 18.07
N HIS A 170 10.52 -8.51 17.73
CA HIS A 170 9.88 -9.46 18.64
C HIS A 170 10.80 -10.64 18.99
N ILE A 171 11.51 -11.21 17.99
CA ILE A 171 12.52 -12.25 18.22
C ILE A 171 13.69 -11.72 19.07
N ARG A 172 14.21 -10.51 18.79
CA ARG A 172 15.25 -9.89 19.61
C ARG A 172 14.79 -9.70 21.06
N ALA A 173 13.54 -9.32 21.28
CA ALA A 173 12.97 -9.16 22.61
C ALA A 173 12.86 -10.50 23.36
N LEU A 174 12.50 -11.59 22.67
CA LEU A 174 12.49 -12.94 23.22
C LEU A 174 13.91 -13.40 23.62
N LEU A 175 14.91 -13.18 22.76
CA LEU A 175 16.30 -13.55 23.02
C LEU A 175 16.95 -12.77 24.17
N LYS A 176 16.43 -11.58 24.49
CA LYS A 176 16.91 -10.73 25.59
C LYS A 176 16.19 -10.96 26.92
N ALA A 177 15.17 -11.83 26.95
CA ALA A 177 14.42 -12.11 28.16
C ALA A 177 15.32 -12.75 29.24
N ARG A 178 15.13 -12.34 30.49
CA ARG A 178 16.04 -12.67 31.61
C ARG A 178 15.54 -13.80 32.50
N SER A 179 14.28 -14.22 32.34
CA SER A 179 13.68 -15.29 33.14
C SER A 179 12.71 -16.16 32.33
N PRO A 180 12.44 -17.41 32.77
CA PRO A 180 11.43 -18.26 32.15
C PRO A 180 10.03 -17.62 32.13
N GLN A 181 9.68 -16.85 33.16
CA GLN A 181 8.39 -16.15 33.24
C GLN A 181 8.29 -15.05 32.17
N GLU A 182 9.35 -14.26 31.99
CA GLU A 182 9.38 -13.22 30.97
C GLU A 182 9.30 -13.82 29.55
N VAL A 183 9.93 -14.98 29.34
CA VAL A 183 9.79 -15.73 28.09
C VAL A 183 8.33 -16.13 27.86
N GLU A 184 7.66 -16.72 28.86
CA GLU A 184 6.26 -17.17 28.74
C GLU A 184 5.31 -16.02 28.42
N GLU A 185 5.46 -14.87 29.10
CA GLU A 185 4.68 -13.66 28.86
C GLU A 185 4.85 -13.15 27.42
N LYS A 186 6.09 -13.08 26.93
CA LYS A 186 6.36 -12.63 25.55
C LYS A 186 5.86 -13.62 24.52
N VAL A 187 6.06 -14.92 24.72
CA VAL A 187 5.61 -15.97 23.79
C VAL A 187 4.08 -15.99 23.69
N ARG A 188 3.36 -15.84 24.80
CA ARG A 188 1.88 -15.81 24.81
C ARG A 188 1.28 -14.42 24.57
N SER A 189 2.11 -13.44 24.19
CA SER A 189 1.65 -12.07 23.98
C SER A 189 0.67 -11.96 22.80
N PRO A 190 -0.22 -10.95 22.82
CA PRO A 190 -1.04 -10.61 21.65
C PRO A 190 -0.20 -10.34 20.40
N MET A 191 1.00 -9.79 20.55
CA MET A 191 1.94 -9.55 19.44
C MET A 191 2.32 -10.87 18.75
N THR A 192 2.70 -11.90 19.52
CA THR A 192 2.99 -13.23 18.95
C THR A 192 1.80 -13.77 18.17
N ALA A 193 0.59 -13.65 18.73
CA ALA A 193 -0.62 -14.11 18.07
C ALA A 193 -0.89 -13.34 16.76
N ARG A 194 -0.66 -12.02 16.74
CA ARG A 194 -0.84 -11.17 15.54
C ARG A 194 0.21 -11.47 14.46
N ILE A 195 1.47 -11.62 14.84
CA ILE A 195 2.55 -12.00 13.92
C ILE A 195 2.26 -13.40 13.36
N TRP A 196 1.88 -14.37 14.21
CA TRP A 196 1.50 -15.70 13.75
C TRP A 196 0.29 -15.67 12.81
N GLN A 197 -0.78 -14.93 13.14
CA GLN A 197 -1.93 -14.78 12.24
C GLN A 197 -1.52 -14.17 10.90
N ASN A 198 -0.68 -13.12 10.93
CA ASN A 198 -0.22 -12.44 9.73
C ASN A 198 0.65 -13.34 8.84
N MET A 199 1.57 -14.12 9.42
CA MET A 199 2.46 -15.00 8.66
C MET A 199 1.78 -16.32 8.25
N ALA A 200 1.11 -16.98 9.19
CA ALA A 200 0.61 -18.35 9.01
C ALA A 200 -0.80 -18.41 8.40
N VAL A 201 -1.70 -17.49 8.77
CA VAL A 201 -3.10 -17.54 8.33
C VAL A 201 -3.31 -16.78 7.02
N LEU A 202 -2.57 -15.69 6.80
CA LEU A 202 -2.60 -14.97 5.51
C LEU A 202 -1.69 -15.60 4.45
N ARG A 203 -1.07 -16.75 4.77
CA ARG A 203 -0.26 -17.68 3.96
C ARG A 203 0.92 -17.12 3.15
N GLN A 204 1.07 -15.80 3.04
CA GLN A 204 2.15 -15.12 2.31
C GLN A 204 2.78 -13.95 3.11
N GLY A 205 2.44 -13.78 4.39
CA GLY A 205 2.94 -12.64 5.17
C GLY A 205 2.45 -11.29 4.60
N ALA A 206 1.19 -11.21 4.14
CA ALA A 206 0.62 -9.98 3.64
C ALA A 206 0.60 -8.92 4.76
N PHE A 207 1.59 -8.03 4.76
CA PHE A 207 1.79 -7.07 5.84
C PHE A 207 0.82 -5.88 5.80
N THR A 208 -0.02 -5.77 4.76
CA THR A 208 -0.96 -4.69 4.46
C THR A 208 -1.87 -4.28 5.63
N GLY A 209 -1.40 -3.36 6.50
CA GLY A 209 -2.19 -2.81 7.61
C GLY A 209 -2.96 -1.55 7.21
N CYS A 210 -2.23 -0.50 6.85
CA CYS A 210 -2.78 0.79 6.44
C CYS A 210 -3.05 0.87 4.93
N MET A 211 -4.26 1.29 4.55
CA MET A 211 -4.67 1.59 3.17
C MET A 211 -5.32 2.98 3.04
N ALA A 212 -5.00 3.91 3.94
CA ALA A 212 -5.70 5.18 4.05
C ALA A 212 -5.64 6.01 2.75
N CYS A 213 -4.45 6.08 2.13
CA CYS A 213 -4.26 6.82 0.88
C CYS A 213 -5.06 6.23 -0.30
N LEU A 214 -5.21 4.91 -0.37
CA LEU A 214 -6.02 4.22 -1.39
C LEU A 214 -7.51 4.52 -1.25
N GLN A 215 -7.97 4.61 0.01
CA GLN A 215 -9.38 4.80 0.33
C GLN A 215 -9.89 6.19 -0.05
N VAL A 216 -9.02 7.20 -0.03
CA VAL A 216 -9.40 8.60 -0.29
C VAL A 216 -9.06 9.08 -1.69
N CYS A 217 -8.31 8.30 -2.46
CA CYS A 217 -7.86 8.69 -3.80
C CYS A 217 -9.05 8.74 -4.76
N PRO A 218 -9.35 9.91 -5.37
CA PRO A 218 -10.50 10.08 -6.24
C PRO A 218 -10.28 9.56 -7.66
N VAL A 219 -9.06 9.16 -8.00
CA VAL A 219 -8.73 8.57 -9.30
C VAL A 219 -9.30 7.15 -9.36
N GLY A 220 -9.74 6.73 -10.54
CA GLY A 220 -10.43 5.47 -10.78
C GLY A 220 -11.92 5.66 -10.97
N GLY A 221 -12.49 5.12 -12.05
CA GLY A 221 -13.93 5.12 -12.31
C GLY A 221 -14.75 4.46 -11.20
N ASP A 222 -14.18 3.47 -10.49
CA ASP A 222 -14.81 2.82 -9.33
C ASP A 222 -14.99 3.75 -8.12
N TYR A 223 -14.25 4.87 -8.03
CA TYR A 223 -14.34 5.79 -6.91
C TYR A 223 -15.72 6.43 -6.78
N GLU A 224 -16.41 6.69 -7.90
CA GLU A 224 -17.73 7.30 -7.88
C GLU A 224 -18.72 6.44 -7.07
N VAL A 225 -18.70 5.13 -7.28
CA VAL A 225 -19.53 4.17 -6.55
C VAL A 225 -19.15 4.14 -5.06
N ILE A 226 -17.84 4.13 -4.77
CA ILE A 226 -17.33 4.16 -3.39
C ILE A 226 -17.78 5.44 -2.67
N SER A 227 -17.74 6.58 -3.36
CA SER A 227 -18.07 7.90 -2.81
C SER A 227 -19.55 8.07 -2.46
N ARG A 228 -20.42 7.40 -3.21
CA ARG A 228 -21.88 7.40 -3.00
C ARG A 228 -22.34 6.39 -1.95
N SER A 229 -21.47 5.45 -1.56
CA SER A 229 -21.83 4.41 -0.59
C SER A 229 -22.21 5.04 0.76
N PRO A 230 -23.43 4.79 1.28
CA PRO A 230 -23.85 5.33 2.57
C PRO A 230 -22.99 4.82 3.74
N HIS A 231 -22.31 3.69 3.54
CA HIS A 231 -21.41 3.09 4.53
C HIS A 231 -19.99 3.68 4.52
N ARG A 232 -19.62 4.41 3.46
CA ARG A 232 -18.28 5.01 3.29
C ARG A 232 -18.30 6.53 3.32
N ARG A 233 -19.47 7.17 3.19
CA ARG A 233 -19.63 8.63 3.23
C ARG A 233 -18.99 9.29 4.47
N ARG A 234 -18.96 8.59 5.61
CA ARG A 234 -18.32 9.06 6.86
C ARG A 234 -16.79 8.82 6.92
N ASP A 235 -16.25 8.03 6.00
CA ASP A 235 -14.82 7.69 5.92
C ASP A 235 -14.08 8.56 4.89
N LEU A 236 -14.83 9.19 3.99
CA LEU A 236 -14.29 10.05 2.95
C LEU A 236 -14.30 11.51 3.43
N PRO A 237 -13.28 12.30 3.07
CA PRO A 237 -13.21 13.68 3.52
C PRO A 237 -14.21 14.58 2.79
N ASP A 238 -14.75 15.56 3.52
CA ASP A 238 -15.54 16.67 2.93
C ASP A 238 -14.65 17.63 2.10
N GLY A 239 -13.33 17.53 2.23
CA GLY A 239 -12.36 18.33 1.49
C GLY A 239 -10.93 18.23 2.01
N VAL A 240 -10.02 18.98 1.38
CA VAL A 240 -8.63 19.18 1.80
C VAL A 240 -8.40 20.67 1.99
N THR A 241 -7.93 21.08 3.17
CA THR A 241 -7.53 22.47 3.38
C THR A 241 -6.13 22.69 2.85
N ARG A 242 -5.98 23.65 1.94
CA ARG A 242 -4.71 24.06 1.35
C ARG A 242 -4.34 25.47 1.79
N ARG A 243 -3.08 25.67 2.13
CA ARG A 243 -2.49 26.99 2.34
C ARG A 243 -1.49 27.25 1.23
N VAL A 244 -1.60 28.40 0.58
CA VAL A 244 -0.61 28.87 -0.38
C VAL A 244 0.06 30.09 0.23
N ALA A 245 1.36 29.98 0.49
CA ALA A 245 2.19 31.05 1.03
C ALA A 245 3.59 30.94 0.43
N ASP A 246 4.20 32.09 0.09
CA ASP A 246 5.58 32.18 -0.42
C ASP A 246 5.87 31.26 -1.62
N GLY A 247 4.90 31.12 -2.53
CA GLY A 247 5.02 30.27 -3.72
C GLY A 247 5.00 28.76 -3.44
N VAL A 248 4.58 28.35 -2.23
CA VAL A 248 4.47 26.93 -1.83
C VAL A 248 3.01 26.60 -1.52
N VAL A 249 2.51 25.51 -2.09
CA VAL A 249 1.26 24.87 -1.67
C VAL A 249 1.55 23.91 -0.52
N GLU A 250 0.73 23.98 0.53
CA GLU A 250 0.80 23.09 1.69
C GLU A 250 -0.58 22.51 1.99
N VAL A 251 -0.62 21.20 2.20
CA VAL A 251 -1.81 20.45 2.58
C VAL A 251 -1.84 20.23 4.09
N ILE A 252 -2.89 20.74 4.75
CA ILE A 252 -2.97 20.82 6.21
C ILE A 252 -3.83 19.69 6.80
N HIS A 253 -5.04 19.46 6.28
CA HIS A 253 -6.01 18.57 6.91
C HIS A 253 -6.95 17.88 5.91
N VAL A 254 -7.31 16.64 6.22
CA VAL A 254 -8.31 15.79 5.56
C VAL A 254 -9.18 15.17 6.65
N GLY A 255 -10.48 15.46 6.70
CA GLY A 255 -11.40 14.74 7.60
C GLY A 255 -12.77 15.41 7.80
N PRO A 256 -13.77 14.66 8.33
CA PRO A 256 -15.02 15.23 8.83
C PRO A 256 -14.81 15.90 10.21
N ALA A 257 -15.83 16.62 10.72
CA ALA A 257 -15.78 17.43 11.93
C ALA A 257 -15.20 16.70 13.19
N PRO A 258 -14.58 17.43 14.14
CA PRO A 258 -13.85 16.88 15.31
C PRO A 258 -14.59 15.86 16.17
N GLU A 259 -15.92 15.88 16.15
CA GLU A 259 -16.82 14.97 16.86
C GLU A 259 -16.75 13.50 16.44
N ASN A 260 -16.09 13.18 15.32
CA ASN A 260 -15.88 11.81 14.84
C ASN A 260 -14.44 11.28 15.07
N ARG A 261 -13.61 12.02 15.82
CA ARG A 261 -12.23 11.61 16.22
C ARG A 261 -12.26 10.64 17.40
N GLY A 262 -13.01 9.54 17.27
CA GLY A 262 -12.79 8.38 18.14
C GLY A 262 -11.32 7.99 18.02
N GLY A 263 -10.61 8.03 19.14
CA GLY A 263 -9.16 7.88 19.23
C GLY A 263 -8.64 6.52 18.74
N PRO A 264 -7.33 6.27 18.89
CA PRO A 264 -6.77 4.95 18.59
C PRO A 264 -7.58 3.88 19.33
N LEU A 265 -7.84 2.77 18.67
CA LEU A 265 -8.28 1.56 19.35
C LEU A 265 -7.19 1.27 20.39
N ALA A 266 -7.47 1.62 21.64
CA ALA A 266 -6.68 1.20 22.77
C ALA A 266 -6.59 -0.33 22.76
N GLU A 267 -5.39 -0.80 23.13
CA GLU A 267 -4.97 -2.20 23.16
C GLU A 267 -5.97 -3.15 23.82
#